data_AF-A0A1C5JNG0-F1
#
_entry.id   AF-A0A1C5JNG0-F1
#
_cell.length_a   1.000
_cell.length_b   1.000
_cell.length_c   1.000
_cell.angle_alpha   90.00
_cell.angle_beta   90.00
_cell.angle_gamma   90.00
#
_symmetry.space_group_name_H-M   'P 1'
#
loop_
_entity.id
_entity.type
_entity.pdbx_description
1 polymer ?
#
loop_
_entity_poly.entity_id
_entity_poly.type
_entity_poly.pdbx_seq_one_letter_code
_entity_poly.pdbx_strand_id
1 'polypeptide(L)'
;MAAAAVTATAVAGTVAGVPLLRDRSQQRLERRAEREVTATAQRTRAELLATPTAPRERLRSTAAQVAGVEVLEVRDQPVRAVRLVFRVRVAKTATSLFGWQRANADGCFALVVQARPVPAAIERLPCPA
;
A
#
# COMPACT_ATOMS: atom_id res chain seq x y z
N MET A 1 -52.35 -37.48 15.70
CA MET A 1 -51.53 -36.58 16.56
C MET A 1 -50.06 -36.79 16.21
N ALA A 2 -49.25 -35.75 16.42
CA ALA A 2 -47.79 -35.68 16.25
C ALA A 2 -47.28 -35.20 14.88
N ALA A 3 -47.42 -33.90 14.64
CA ALA A 3 -46.53 -33.13 13.77
C ALA A 3 -45.85 -32.07 14.64
N ALA A 4 -44.58 -32.30 15.02
CA ALA A 4 -43.66 -31.27 15.48
C ALA A 4 -42.35 -31.92 15.96
N ALA A 5 -41.31 -31.92 15.12
CA ALA A 5 -39.92 -32.05 15.60
C ALA A 5 -38.91 -31.75 14.49
N VAL A 6 -39.02 -30.63 13.77
CA VAL A 6 -37.94 -30.21 12.83
C VAL A 6 -37.77 -28.70 12.80
N THR A 7 -37.42 -28.06 13.92
CA THR A 7 -36.98 -26.66 13.91
C THR A 7 -36.10 -26.34 15.13
N ALA A 8 -34.89 -26.91 15.19
CA ALA A 8 -33.96 -26.56 16.28
C ALA A 8 -32.47 -26.53 15.90
N THR A 9 -32.09 -26.54 14.62
CA THR A 9 -30.66 -26.64 14.21
C THR A 9 -30.15 -25.53 13.30
N ALA A 10 -30.88 -24.42 13.13
CA ALA A 10 -30.43 -23.34 12.23
C ALA A 10 -29.73 -22.15 12.93
N VAL A 11 -29.84 -22.01 14.27
CA VAL A 11 -29.43 -20.76 14.95
C VAL A 11 -28.03 -20.82 15.58
N ALA A 12 -27.45 -22.02 15.79
CA ALA A 12 -26.14 -22.16 16.42
C ALA A 12 -24.94 -21.93 15.45
N GLY A 13 -25.16 -21.99 14.14
CA GLY A 13 -24.11 -21.82 13.13
C GLY A 13 -23.75 -20.36 12.80
N THR A 14 -24.61 -19.41 13.15
CA THR A 14 -24.42 -17.99 12.78
C THR A 14 -23.47 -17.25 13.70
N VAL A 15 -23.43 -17.59 15.00
CA VAL A 15 -22.67 -16.81 16.00
C VAL A 15 -21.16 -17.04 15.91
N ALA A 16 -20.70 -18.24 15.54
CA ALA A 16 -19.27 -18.53 15.36
C ALA A 16 -18.74 -18.20 13.95
N GLY A 17 -19.60 -18.18 12.93
CA GLY A 17 -19.19 -17.92 11.54
C GLY A 17 -19.00 -16.43 11.21
N VAL A 18 -19.81 -15.56 11.80
CA VAL A 18 -19.76 -14.10 11.59
C VAL A 18 -18.40 -13.46 11.94
N PRO A 19 -17.75 -13.75 13.10
CA PRO A 19 -16.46 -13.14 13.42
C PRO A 19 -15.35 -13.57 12.44
N LEU A 20 -15.36 -14.83 11.99
CA LEU A 20 -14.39 -15.34 11.01
C LEU A 20 -14.57 -14.70 9.62
N LEU A 21 -15.82 -14.43 9.22
CA LEU A 21 -16.12 -13.75 7.95
C LEU A 21 -15.71 -12.27 8.00
N ARG A 22 -15.94 -11.60 9.13
CA ARG A 22 -15.47 -10.23 9.36
C ARG A 22 -13.95 -10.16 9.28
N ASP A 23 -13.24 -11.07 9.95
CA ASP A 23 -11.77 -11.13 9.93
C ASP A 23 -11.22 -11.35 8.51
N ARG A 24 -11.76 -12.31 7.75
CA ARG A 24 -11.35 -12.52 6.35
C ARG A 24 -11.62 -11.32 5.46
N SER A 25 -12.73 -10.61 5.66
CA SER A 25 -13.05 -9.41 4.87
C SER A 25 -12.07 -8.26 5.19
N GLN A 26 -11.71 -8.10 6.46
CA GLN A 26 -10.72 -7.13 6.92
C GLN A 26 -9.32 -7.46 6.39
N GLN A 27 -8.87 -8.71 6.50
CA GLN A 27 -7.58 -9.17 5.95
C GLN A 27 -7.49 -8.97 4.44
N ARG A 28 -8.59 -9.15 3.70
CA ARG A 28 -8.63 -8.85 2.25
C ARG A 28 -8.46 -7.36 1.97
N LEU A 29 -9.02 -6.50 2.82
CA LEU A 29 -8.88 -5.05 2.71
C LEU A 29 -7.44 -4.60 3.01
N GLU A 30 -6.82 -5.18 4.04
CA GLU A 30 -5.41 -4.95 4.39
C GLU A 30 -4.47 -5.37 3.28
N ARG A 31 -4.61 -6.60 2.75
CA ARG A 31 -3.82 -7.07 1.59
C ARG A 31 -4.06 -6.23 0.33
N ARG A 32 -5.23 -5.59 0.20
CA ARG A 32 -5.48 -4.64 -0.90
C ARG A 32 -4.75 -3.33 -0.66
N ALA A 33 -4.77 -2.80 0.56
CA ALA A 33 -4.00 -1.61 0.92
C ALA A 33 -2.48 -1.83 0.73
N GLU A 34 -1.94 -2.98 1.13
CA GLU A 34 -0.53 -3.35 0.94
C GLU A 34 -0.13 -3.47 -0.55
N ARG A 35 -1.01 -4.06 -1.37
CA ARG A 35 -0.81 -4.13 -2.83
C ARG A 35 -0.81 -2.74 -3.45
N GLU A 36 -1.71 -1.86 -3.00
CA GLU A 36 -1.75 -0.47 -3.43
C GLU A 36 -0.47 0.27 -3.04
N VAL A 37 0.07 0.05 -1.84
CA VAL A 37 1.36 0.62 -1.42
C VAL A 37 2.46 0.25 -2.41
N THR A 38 2.54 -1.03 -2.77
CA THR A 38 3.55 -1.52 -3.74
C THR A 38 3.29 -0.98 -5.14
N ALA A 39 2.04 -0.90 -5.58
CA ALA A 39 1.67 -0.36 -6.88
C ALA A 39 1.98 1.13 -7.00
N THR A 40 1.68 1.92 -5.96
CA THR A 40 2.02 3.34 -5.89
C THR A 40 3.54 3.52 -5.89
N ALA A 41 4.30 2.72 -5.13
CA ALA A 41 5.76 2.78 -5.14
C ALA A 41 6.35 2.52 -6.54
N GLN A 42 5.82 1.54 -7.28
CA GLN A 42 6.21 1.27 -8.67
C GLN A 42 5.80 2.38 -9.63
N ARG A 43 4.64 3.02 -9.41
CA ARG A 43 4.20 4.19 -10.18
C ARG A 43 5.15 5.38 -9.96
N THR A 44 5.47 5.70 -8.71
CA THR A 44 6.44 6.73 -8.36
C THR A 44 7.79 6.47 -9.02
N ARG A 45 8.24 5.21 -9.03
CA ARG A 45 9.46 4.81 -9.74
C ARG A 45 9.34 5.10 -11.24
N ALA A 46 8.26 4.71 -11.90
CA ALA A 46 8.06 4.97 -13.32
C ALA A 46 8.08 6.47 -13.65
N GLU A 47 7.43 7.30 -12.82
CA GLU A 47 7.41 8.75 -13.00
C GLU A 47 8.80 9.40 -12.80
N LEU A 48 9.55 8.97 -11.79
CA LEU A 48 10.91 9.46 -11.55
C LEU A 48 11.89 9.05 -12.66
N LEU A 49 11.73 7.84 -13.21
CA LEU A 49 12.56 7.33 -14.29
C LEU A 49 12.16 7.86 -15.68
N ALA A 50 11.04 8.55 -15.82
CA ALA A 50 10.66 9.21 -17.07
C ALA A 50 11.57 10.40 -17.40
N THR A 51 12.14 11.06 -16.39
CA THR A 51 13.09 12.17 -16.53
C THR A 51 14.28 12.00 -15.59
N PRO A 52 15.17 11.03 -15.84
CA PRO A 52 16.22 10.62 -14.91
C PRO A 52 17.37 11.63 -14.78
N THR A 53 17.44 12.63 -15.67
CA THR A 53 18.40 13.74 -15.65
C THR A 53 17.84 15.00 -14.96
N ALA A 54 16.61 14.95 -14.45
CA ALA A 54 16.00 16.09 -13.79
C ALA A 54 16.80 16.49 -12.53
N PRO A 55 16.85 17.78 -12.19
CA PRO A 55 17.51 18.23 -10.97
C PRO A 55 16.80 17.67 -9.74
N ARG A 56 17.55 17.58 -8.64
CA ARG A 56 17.13 17.02 -7.35
C ARG A 56 15.77 17.54 -6.89
N GLU A 57 15.57 18.85 -6.93
CA GLU A 57 14.33 19.51 -6.51
C GLU A 57 13.15 19.09 -7.38
N ARG A 58 13.40 18.90 -8.68
CA ARG A 58 12.37 18.45 -9.61
C ARG A 58 12.00 17.00 -9.34
N LEU A 59 12.97 16.12 -9.14
CA LEU A 59 12.72 14.73 -8.74
C LEU A 59 11.93 14.66 -7.41
N ARG A 60 12.29 15.47 -6.42
CA ARG A 60 11.53 15.60 -5.16
C ARG A 60 10.08 16.00 -5.44
N SER A 61 9.88 17.02 -6.26
CA SER A 61 8.53 17.51 -6.59
C SER A 61 7.70 16.46 -7.35
N THR A 62 8.30 15.72 -8.29
CA THR A 62 7.63 14.64 -9.02
C THR A 62 7.19 13.54 -8.06
N ALA A 63 8.08 13.08 -7.16
CA ALA A 63 7.71 12.07 -6.17
C ALA A 63 6.58 12.56 -5.24
N ALA A 64 6.61 13.82 -4.81
CA ALA A 64 5.60 14.40 -3.92
C ALA A 64 4.24 14.66 -4.60
N GLN A 65 4.18 14.70 -5.94
CA GLN A 65 2.93 14.84 -6.69
C GLN A 65 2.14 13.52 -6.74
N VAL A 66 2.80 12.38 -6.52
CA VAL A 66 2.11 11.09 -6.44
C VAL A 66 1.27 11.02 -5.17
N ALA A 67 -0.03 10.80 -5.33
CA ALA A 67 -0.96 10.71 -4.21
C ALA A 67 -0.54 9.63 -3.20
N GLY A 68 -0.49 10.02 -1.92
CA GLY A 68 -0.08 9.12 -0.84
C GLY A 68 1.43 8.95 -0.68
N VAL A 69 2.26 9.71 -1.41
CA VAL A 69 3.72 9.69 -1.26
C VAL A 69 4.20 10.87 -0.44
N GLU A 70 5.07 10.57 0.52
CA GLU A 70 5.77 11.53 1.36
C GLU A 70 7.27 11.34 1.15
N VAL A 71 7.96 12.38 0.68
CA VAL A 71 9.41 12.31 0.46
C VAL A 71 10.13 12.58 1.80
N LEU A 72 10.75 11.53 2.33
CA LEU A 72 11.50 11.60 3.60
C LEU A 72 12.87 12.21 3.37
N GLU A 73 13.55 11.79 2.30
CA GLU A 73 14.92 12.17 2.05
C GLU A 73 15.24 12.20 0.57
N VAL A 74 16.10 13.14 0.19
CA VAL A 74 16.73 13.18 -1.12
C VAL A 74 18.21 13.42 -0.90
N ARG A 75 19.07 12.60 -1.48
CA ARG A 75 20.52 12.75 -1.40
C ARG A 75 21.14 12.63 -2.78
N ASP A 76 22.04 13.53 -3.09
CA ASP A 76 22.91 13.38 -4.24
C ASP A 76 23.90 12.24 -3.97
N GLN A 77 24.16 11.45 -5.00
CA GLN A 77 25.07 10.31 -4.98
C GLN A 77 26.22 10.57 -5.97
N PRO A 78 27.35 9.86 -5.81
CA PRO A 78 28.42 9.89 -6.81
C PRO A 78 27.88 9.56 -8.20
N VAL A 79 28.53 10.11 -9.24
CA VAL A 79 28.21 9.80 -10.66
C VAL A 79 26.82 10.32 -11.11
N ARG A 80 26.46 11.55 -10.73
CA ARG A 80 25.20 12.22 -11.14
C ARG A 80 23.96 11.36 -10.90
N ALA A 81 23.93 10.69 -9.76
CA ALA A 81 22.78 9.90 -9.30
C ALA A 81 22.10 10.62 -8.13
N VAL A 82 20.81 10.40 -7.95
CA VAL A 82 20.04 10.93 -6.82
C VAL A 82 19.34 9.77 -6.13
N ARG A 83 19.59 9.59 -4.84
CA ARG A 83 18.87 8.64 -4.00
C ARG A 83 17.67 9.35 -3.37
N LEU A 84 16.48 8.88 -3.66
CA LEU A 84 15.24 9.31 -3.02
C LEU A 84 14.79 8.24 -2.03
N VAL A 85 14.44 8.65 -0.82
CA VAL A 85 13.73 7.84 0.17
C VAL A 85 12.36 8.45 0.38
N PHE A 86 11.33 7.64 0.21
CA PHE A 86 9.95 8.08 0.33
C PHE A 86 9.09 7.05 1.05
N ARG A 87 8.07 7.53 1.75
CA ARG A 87 7.03 6.73 2.39
C ARG A 87 5.79 6.79 1.52
N VAL A 88 5.17 5.64 1.30
CA VAL A 88 3.85 5.53 0.70
C VAL A 88 2.87 5.24 1.83
N ARG A 89 1.77 5.99 1.90
CA ARG A 89 0.66 5.79 2.82
C ARG A 89 -0.62 5.61 2.04
N VAL A 90 -1.32 4.51 2.28
CA VAL A 90 -2.60 4.19 1.66
C VAL A 90 -3.62 3.98 2.76
N ALA A 91 -4.73 4.73 2.67
CA ALA A 91 -5.94 4.45 3.42
C ALA A 91 -7.00 3.90 2.45
N LYS A 92 -7.55 2.72 2.75
CA LYS A 92 -8.69 2.15 2.04
C LYS A 92 -9.87 2.07 2.99
N THR A 93 -11.04 2.45 2.51
CA THR A 93 -12.31 2.28 3.19
C THR A 93 -13.22 1.42 2.33
N ALA A 94 -13.97 0.52 2.95
CA ALA A 94 -14.96 -0.31 2.26
C ALA A 94 -16.22 -0.46 3.10
N THR A 95 -17.37 -0.49 2.44
CA THR A 95 -18.64 -0.88 3.05
C THR A 95 -18.76 -2.41 3.02
N SER A 96 -19.04 -3.01 4.17
CA SER A 96 -19.27 -4.45 4.31
C SER A 96 -20.64 -4.69 4.95
N LEU A 97 -21.15 -5.92 4.84
CA LEU A 97 -22.36 -6.37 5.57
C LEU A 97 -22.21 -6.20 7.10
N PHE A 98 -20.99 -6.03 7.58
CA PHE A 98 -20.66 -5.82 9.01
C PHE A 98 -20.37 -4.35 9.36
N GLY A 99 -20.73 -3.40 8.49
CA GLY A 99 -20.47 -1.97 8.64
C GLY A 99 -19.26 -1.46 7.84
N TRP A 100 -18.79 -0.26 8.16
CA TRP A 100 -17.62 0.36 7.53
C TRP A 100 -16.34 -0.30 8.01
N GLN A 101 -15.46 -0.61 7.07
CA GLN A 101 -14.12 -1.15 7.32
C GLN A 101 -13.07 -0.17 6.82
N ARG A 102 -11.95 -0.09 7.52
CA ARG A 102 -10.79 0.72 7.16
C ARG A 102 -9.53 -0.15 7.24
N ALA A 103 -8.66 0.00 6.26
CA ALA A 103 -7.30 -0.51 6.31
C ALA A 103 -6.35 0.64 5.98
N ASN A 104 -5.36 0.82 6.85
CA ASN A 104 -4.24 1.71 6.59
C ASN A 104 -3.03 0.83 6.34
N ALA A 105 -2.29 1.10 5.27
CA ALA A 105 -1.02 0.44 5.00
C ALA A 105 0.00 1.49 4.61
N ASP A 106 1.23 1.27 5.05
CA ASP A 106 2.35 2.11 4.69
C ASP A 106 3.59 1.28 4.36
N GLY A 107 4.50 1.91 3.61
CA GLY A 107 5.76 1.29 3.24
C GLY A 107 6.77 2.35 2.84
N CYS A 108 8.02 2.14 3.26
CA CYS A 108 9.12 3.05 2.95
C CYS A 108 10.00 2.42 1.88
N PHE A 109 10.44 3.24 0.94
CA PHE A 109 11.17 2.79 -0.23
C PHE A 109 12.34 3.72 -0.52
N ALA A 110 13.43 3.13 -1.01
CA ALA A 110 14.53 3.86 -1.60
C ALA A 110 14.62 3.56 -3.09
N LEU A 111 14.89 4.61 -3.88
CA LEU A 111 15.13 4.52 -5.31
C LEU A 111 16.34 5.37 -5.66
N VAL A 112 17.26 4.81 -6.44
CA VAL A 112 18.35 5.57 -7.05
C VAL A 112 17.95 5.92 -8.48
N VAL A 113 17.86 7.21 -8.77
CA VAL A 113 17.59 7.76 -10.10
C VAL A 113 18.93 8.17 -10.70
N GLN A 114 19.25 7.64 -11.88
CA GLN A 114 20.48 7.95 -12.59
C GLN A 114 20.23 7.88 -14.09
N ALA A 115 20.96 8.68 -14.86
CA ALA A 115 20.81 8.75 -16.31
C ALA A 115 21.34 7.50 -17.07
N ARG A 116 22.02 6.59 -16.38
CA ARG A 116 22.60 5.38 -16.99
C ARG A 116 21.52 4.32 -17.26
N PRO A 117 21.65 3.52 -18.33
CA PRO A 117 20.74 2.44 -18.68
C PRO A 117 20.98 1.20 -17.79
N VAL A 118 20.97 1.40 -16.48
CA VAL A 118 21.08 0.34 -15.48
C VAL A 118 19.70 0.19 -14.83
N PRO A 119 19.25 -1.04 -14.51
CA PRO A 119 18.01 -1.23 -13.78
C PRO A 119 18.02 -0.47 -12.45
N ALA A 120 17.22 0.58 -12.36
CA ALA A 120 17.00 1.29 -11.10
C ALA A 120 16.04 0.45 -10.24
N ALA A 121 16.58 -0.38 -9.36
CA ALA A 121 15.78 -1.18 -8.43
C ALA A 121 15.18 -0.28 -7.34
N ILE A 122 13.93 -0.58 -6.96
CA ILE A 122 13.32 0.02 -5.78
C ILE A 122 13.54 -0.94 -4.60
N GLU A 123 14.13 -0.42 -3.54
CA GLU A 123 14.43 -1.14 -2.32
C GLU A 123 13.37 -0.81 -1.27
N ARG A 124 12.87 -1.82 -0.54
CA ARG A 124 11.95 -1.61 0.58
C ARG A 124 12.74 -1.45 1.87
N LEU A 125 12.45 -0.38 2.61
CA LEU A 125 13.13 -0.03 3.86
C LEU A 125 12.16 -0.11 5.06
N PRO A 126 12.67 -0.29 6.29
CA PRO A 126 11.87 -0.09 7.48
C PRO A 126 11.43 1.38 7.56
N CYS A 127 10.17 1.62 7.93
CA CYS A 127 9.70 2.98 8.13
C CYS A 127 10.15 3.54 9.47
N PRO A 128 10.52 4.83 9.54
CA PRO A 128 10.73 5.50 10.81
C PRO A 128 9.42 5.52 11.61
N ALA A 129 9.54 5.27 12.91
CA ALA A 129 8.43 5.30 13.87
C ALA A 129 7.87 6.72 14.05
#